data_AF-A0A1V6G4I4-F1
#
_entry.id   AF-A0A1V6G4I4-F1
#
_cell.length_a   1.000
_cell.length_b   1.000
_cell.length_c   1.000
_cell.angle_alpha   90.00
_cell.angle_beta   90.00
_cell.angle_gamma   90.00
#
_symmetry.space_group_name_H-M   'P 1'
#
loop_
_entity.id
_entity.type
_entity.pdbx_description
1 polymer ?
#
loop_
_entity_poly.entity_id
_entity_poly.type
_entity_poly.pdbx_seq_one_letter_code
_entity_poly.pdbx_strand_id
1 'polypeptide(L)'
;MWPLAVCPADVSFERVLRFIEQGGRVLLTGDPRFAEDRTPTRMARLEQLGLVAPAPAVPPFSVKALPQAVSFRTSRDGRVAWVPEPLELLDDRSETGREIYRRFIDESTNVERLRVTPDDGYTVTFEVALRDGRAVAAVNQSEEARQIVIPARGHLPEIRAGVAAGRTLYVQVNARGEVVAAAAQKGLTVGGAEVLKAGGDWAVLSLSGEDVRRAPFVAILPFGAGALGLCRDAGAPDLVGEVGEFRAGVWTRLEEQALQTQAGVAHVKADAATAYDMRVLADPARMNGARETMERLLRVRPLEGR
;
A
#
# COMPACT_ATOMS: atom_id res chain seq x y z
N MET A 1 -12.05 -7.17 13.41
CA MET A 1 -13.13 -6.17 13.27
C MET A 1 -14.39 -6.90 12.84
N TRP A 2 -15.52 -6.67 13.50
CA TRP A 2 -16.80 -7.28 13.14
C TRP A 2 -17.90 -6.20 13.11
N PRO A 3 -18.12 -5.58 11.94
CA PRO A 3 -19.16 -4.56 11.81
C PRO A 3 -20.55 -5.19 11.80
N LEU A 4 -21.42 -4.77 12.72
CA LEU A 4 -22.82 -5.16 12.84
C LEU A 4 -23.74 -3.97 12.55
N ALA A 5 -23.51 -3.33 11.40
CA ALA A 5 -24.48 -2.45 10.76
C ALA A 5 -25.87 -3.11 10.63
N VAL A 6 -25.89 -4.45 10.56
CA VAL A 6 -27.07 -5.32 10.62
C VAL A 6 -26.89 -6.39 11.70
N CYS A 7 -28.01 -6.93 12.16
CA CYS A 7 -28.08 -7.90 13.24
C CYS A 7 -27.46 -9.25 12.84
N PRO A 8 -26.55 -9.85 13.63
CA PRO A 8 -25.89 -11.09 13.23
C PRO A 8 -26.76 -12.33 13.47
N ALA A 9 -26.74 -13.24 12.50
CA ALA A 9 -27.29 -14.59 12.65
C ALA A 9 -26.62 -15.35 13.81
N ASP A 10 -27.36 -16.25 14.45
CA ASP A 10 -26.89 -17.02 15.62
C ASP A 10 -25.61 -17.81 15.32
N VAL A 11 -25.53 -18.47 14.16
CA VAL A 11 -24.35 -19.24 13.73
C VAL A 11 -23.10 -18.35 13.58
N SER A 12 -23.26 -17.12 13.10
CA SER A 12 -22.14 -16.17 12.97
C SER A 12 -21.66 -15.71 14.33
N PHE A 13 -22.60 -15.44 15.25
CA PHE A 13 -22.28 -15.05 16.62
C PHE A 13 -21.52 -16.15 17.38
N GLU A 14 -21.96 -17.41 17.28
CA GLU A 14 -21.29 -18.56 17.90
C GLU A 14 -19.84 -18.73 17.41
N ARG A 15 -19.59 -18.50 16.11
CA ARG A 15 -18.23 -18.56 15.55
C ARG A 15 -17.33 -17.47 16.12
N VAL A 16 -17.86 -16.26 16.29
CA VAL A 16 -17.11 -15.15 16.88
C VAL A 16 -16.85 -15.41 18.37
N LEU A 17 -17.82 -15.95 19.10
CA LEU A 17 -17.64 -16.32 20.50
C LEU A 17 -16.51 -17.34 20.65
N ARG A 18 -16.50 -18.40 19.84
CA ARG A 18 -15.41 -19.40 19.82
C ARG A 18 -14.05 -18.78 19.52
N PHE A 19 -13.99 -17.83 18.59
CA PHE A 19 -12.75 -17.09 18.30
C PHE A 19 -12.26 -16.30 19.52
N ILE A 20 -13.16 -15.65 20.26
CA ILE A 20 -12.82 -14.90 21.49
C ILE A 20 -12.36 -15.85 22.61
N GLU A 21 -13.03 -16.99 22.78
CA GLU A 21 -12.65 -18.04 23.75
C GLU A 21 -11.23 -18.55 23.50
N GLN A 22 -10.85 -18.69 22.23
CA GLN A 22 -9.52 -19.09 21.77
C GLN A 22 -8.44 -17.98 21.90
N GLY A 23 -8.77 -16.85 22.52
CA GLY A 23 -7.83 -15.74 22.75
C GLY A 23 -7.87 -14.65 21.67
N GLY A 24 -8.78 -14.77 20.71
CA GLY A 24 -9.04 -13.75 19.71
C GLY A 24 -9.54 -12.45 20.35
N ARG A 25 -9.21 -11.33 19.71
CA ARG A 25 -9.67 -10.00 20.12
C ARG A 25 -10.55 -9.39 19.03
N VAL A 26 -11.66 -8.80 19.41
CA VAL A 26 -12.70 -8.33 18.48
C VAL A 26 -13.11 -6.92 18.85
N LEU A 27 -13.10 -6.02 17.86
CA LEU A 27 -13.89 -4.81 17.89
C LEU A 27 -15.21 -5.06 17.18
N LEU A 28 -16.29 -4.84 17.92
CA LEU A 28 -17.68 -4.96 17.54
C LEU A 28 -18.29 -3.56 17.41
N THR A 29 -18.90 -3.25 16.28
CA THR A 29 -19.68 -2.00 16.07
C THR A 29 -21.13 -2.37 15.79
N GLY A 30 -22.10 -1.65 16.33
CA GLY A 30 -23.51 -2.05 16.34
C GLY A 30 -23.88 -2.94 17.53
N ASP A 31 -25.17 -3.30 17.64
CA ASP A 31 -25.70 -3.99 18.82
C ASP A 31 -26.05 -5.47 18.53
N PRO A 32 -25.34 -6.44 19.13
CA PRO A 32 -25.55 -7.86 18.85
C PRO A 32 -26.86 -8.39 19.46
N ARG A 33 -27.56 -7.61 20.31
CA ARG A 33 -28.81 -8.04 20.96
C ARG A 33 -30.00 -8.17 20.02
N PHE A 34 -29.88 -7.63 18.81
CA PHE A 34 -30.94 -7.69 17.81
C PHE A 34 -30.87 -8.97 16.97
N ALA A 35 -32.04 -9.48 16.58
CA ALA A 35 -32.20 -10.55 15.60
C ALA A 35 -32.40 -9.98 14.18
N GLU A 36 -32.45 -10.84 13.16
CA GLU A 36 -32.58 -10.43 11.74
C GLU A 36 -33.83 -9.57 11.46
N ASP A 37 -34.90 -9.78 12.21
CA ASP A 37 -36.14 -8.99 12.18
C ASP A 37 -36.04 -7.65 12.93
N ARG A 38 -34.84 -7.30 13.43
CA ARG A 38 -34.53 -6.09 14.21
C ARG A 38 -35.27 -6.01 15.54
N THR A 39 -35.69 -7.15 16.09
CA THR A 39 -36.20 -7.22 17.46
C THR A 39 -35.06 -7.50 18.46
N PRO A 40 -35.04 -6.85 19.64
CA PRO A 40 -34.00 -7.05 20.65
C PRO A 40 -34.22 -8.33 21.46
N THR A 41 -34.25 -9.49 20.81
CA THR A 41 -34.55 -10.80 21.44
C THR A 41 -33.32 -11.53 21.96
N ARG A 42 -32.11 -11.08 21.64
CA ARG A 42 -30.84 -11.75 21.97
C ARG A 42 -30.08 -11.07 23.11
N MET A 43 -30.81 -10.71 24.17
CA MET A 43 -30.28 -9.89 25.28
C MET A 43 -29.06 -10.49 25.99
N ALA A 44 -28.95 -11.82 26.04
CA ALA A 44 -27.84 -12.53 26.68
C ALA A 44 -26.48 -12.35 25.95
N ARG A 45 -26.48 -11.93 24.68
CA ARG A 45 -25.25 -11.86 23.86
C ARG A 45 -24.20 -10.89 24.41
N LEU A 46 -24.59 -9.78 25.04
CA LEU A 46 -23.62 -8.87 25.67
C LEU A 46 -22.92 -9.55 26.85
N GLU A 47 -23.67 -10.27 27.68
CA GLU A 47 -23.11 -11.00 28.81
C GLU A 47 -22.19 -12.14 28.34
N GLN A 48 -22.57 -12.86 27.29
CA GLN A 48 -21.74 -13.88 26.65
C GLN A 48 -20.41 -13.30 26.12
N LEU A 49 -20.42 -12.04 25.68
CA LEU A 49 -19.21 -11.29 25.28
C LEU A 49 -18.45 -10.69 26.48
N GLY A 50 -18.89 -10.93 27.71
CA GLY A 50 -18.26 -10.39 28.92
C GLY A 50 -18.48 -8.88 29.12
N LEU A 51 -19.46 -8.30 28.41
CA LEU A 51 -19.83 -6.88 28.50
C LEU A 51 -20.95 -6.70 29.53
N VAL A 52 -20.88 -5.60 30.29
CA VAL A 52 -21.99 -5.20 31.17
C VAL A 52 -23.05 -4.54 30.30
N ALA A 53 -24.27 -5.07 30.30
CA ALA A 53 -25.38 -4.53 29.52
C ALA A 53 -25.78 -3.14 30.04
N PRO A 54 -25.51 -2.06 29.30
CA PRO A 54 -25.78 -0.72 29.79
C PRO A 54 -26.99 -0.18 29.02
N ALA A 55 -28.09 0.08 29.73
CA ALA A 55 -29.31 0.68 29.17
C ALA A 55 -30.11 -0.21 28.18
N PRO A 56 -31.39 0.11 27.92
CA PRO A 56 -32.22 -0.60 26.94
C PRO A 56 -31.59 -0.58 25.55
N ALA A 57 -31.87 -1.64 24.77
CA ALA A 57 -31.41 -1.73 23.39
C ALA A 57 -32.05 -0.64 22.54
N VAL A 58 -31.22 0.18 21.89
CA VAL A 58 -31.68 1.22 20.97
C VAL A 58 -31.81 0.59 19.58
N PRO A 59 -32.99 0.65 18.93
CA PRO A 59 -33.17 0.06 17.61
C PRO A 59 -32.12 0.58 16.60
N PRO A 60 -31.55 -0.29 15.77
CA PRO A 60 -30.70 0.15 14.67
C PRO A 60 -31.44 1.20 13.82
N PHE A 61 -30.70 2.20 13.31
CA PHE A 61 -31.22 3.28 12.45
C PHE A 61 -32.21 4.27 13.09
N SER A 62 -32.60 4.11 14.37
CA SER A 62 -33.45 5.13 15.03
C SER A 62 -32.69 6.44 15.26
N VAL A 63 -31.36 6.38 15.27
CA VAL A 63 -30.46 7.52 15.31
C VAL A 63 -29.74 7.61 13.97
N LYS A 64 -29.69 8.83 13.40
CA LYS A 64 -29.13 9.11 12.07
C LYS A 64 -27.75 9.76 12.09
N ALA A 65 -27.14 9.89 13.26
CA ALA A 65 -25.83 10.49 13.44
C ALA A 65 -25.10 9.83 14.61
N LEU A 66 -23.78 9.82 14.56
CA LEU A 66 -22.96 9.43 15.71
C LEU A 66 -23.10 10.46 16.85
N PRO A 67 -22.97 10.02 18.11
CA PRO A 67 -22.80 10.95 19.22
C PRO A 67 -21.50 11.75 19.06
N GLN A 68 -21.45 12.93 19.67
CA GLN A 68 -20.28 13.83 19.60
C GLN A 68 -18.98 13.17 20.08
N ALA A 69 -19.08 12.23 21.03
CA ALA A 69 -17.95 11.44 21.51
C ALA A 69 -18.30 9.95 21.40
N VAL A 70 -17.63 9.26 20.48
CA VAL A 70 -17.71 7.80 20.32
C VAL A 70 -16.51 7.17 21.03
N SER A 71 -16.76 6.11 21.78
CA SER A 71 -15.73 5.27 22.39
C SER A 71 -16.23 3.84 22.48
N PHE A 72 -15.30 2.87 22.49
CA PHE A 72 -15.68 1.49 22.73
C PHE A 72 -15.67 1.17 24.22
N ARG A 73 -16.58 0.29 24.63
CA ARG A 73 -16.61 -0.37 25.94
C ARG A 73 -15.86 -1.68 25.85
N THR A 74 -15.09 -2.01 26.88
CA THR A 74 -14.29 -3.23 26.87
C THR A 74 -14.92 -4.30 27.76
N SER A 75 -14.86 -5.56 27.33
CA SER A 75 -15.22 -6.71 28.16
C SER A 75 -14.30 -6.83 29.37
N ARG A 76 -14.75 -7.55 30.41
CA ARG A 76 -13.98 -7.73 31.66
C ARG A 76 -12.57 -8.30 31.45
N ASP A 77 -12.40 -9.13 30.42
CA ASP A 77 -11.14 -9.78 30.07
C ASP A 77 -10.32 -9.03 29.01
N GLY A 78 -10.79 -7.86 28.54
CA GLY A 78 -10.07 -7.05 27.57
C GLY A 78 -10.18 -7.51 26.12
N ARG A 79 -10.90 -8.60 25.82
CA ARG A 79 -10.90 -9.24 24.48
C ARG A 79 -11.90 -8.65 23.52
N VAL A 80 -13.00 -8.09 24.01
CA VAL A 80 -14.05 -7.48 23.20
C VAL A 80 -14.06 -5.99 23.45
N ALA A 81 -13.89 -5.21 22.39
CA ALA A 81 -14.21 -3.79 22.35
C ALA A 81 -15.56 -3.62 21.64
N TRP A 82 -16.48 -2.84 22.20
CA TRP A 82 -17.83 -2.69 21.68
C TRP A 82 -18.27 -1.24 21.56
N VAL A 83 -18.62 -0.84 20.35
CA VAL A 83 -19.29 0.42 20.02
C VAL A 83 -20.75 0.09 19.68
N PRO A 84 -21.74 0.51 20.50
CA PRO A 84 -23.15 0.20 20.26
C PRO A 84 -23.70 0.74 18.93
N GLU A 85 -23.13 1.85 18.46
CA GLU A 85 -23.55 2.52 17.24
C GLU A 85 -23.05 1.76 15.99
N PRO A 86 -23.87 1.66 14.93
CA PRO A 86 -23.45 1.11 13.64
C PRO A 86 -22.53 2.10 12.92
N LEU A 87 -21.28 2.14 13.37
CA LEU A 87 -20.26 3.13 13.01
C LEU A 87 -20.13 3.32 11.49
N GLU A 88 -20.11 2.23 10.74
CA GLU A 88 -19.88 2.22 9.29
C GLU A 88 -21.06 2.80 8.50
N LEU A 89 -22.23 2.95 9.13
CA LEU A 89 -23.41 3.55 8.51
C LEU A 89 -23.61 5.01 8.91
N LEU A 90 -23.03 5.43 10.05
CA LEU A 90 -23.27 6.76 10.63
C LEU A 90 -22.05 7.69 10.50
N ASP A 91 -20.88 7.15 10.16
CA ASP A 91 -19.65 7.93 9.97
C ASP A 91 -19.45 8.34 8.50
N ASP A 92 -20.20 9.35 8.05
CA ASP A 92 -20.19 9.83 6.66
C ASP A 92 -18.78 10.20 6.15
N ARG A 93 -17.88 10.63 7.05
CA ARG A 93 -16.51 11.05 6.71
C ARG A 93 -15.44 10.00 7.02
N SER A 94 -15.82 8.87 7.63
CA SER A 94 -14.91 7.81 8.07
C SER A 94 -13.81 8.24 9.05
N GLU A 95 -13.91 9.43 9.65
CA GLU A 95 -12.90 9.97 10.56
C GLU A 95 -12.97 9.30 11.93
N THR A 96 -14.19 9.16 12.46
CA THR A 96 -14.42 8.59 13.79
C THR A 96 -14.11 7.10 13.81
N GLY A 97 -14.56 6.38 12.79
CA GLY A 97 -14.35 4.96 12.63
C GLY A 97 -12.89 4.62 12.44
N ARG A 98 -12.16 5.41 11.64
CA ARG A 98 -10.70 5.27 11.53
C ARG A 98 -10.02 5.40 12.88
N GLU A 99 -10.37 6.42 13.66
CA GLU A 99 -9.78 6.64 14.98
C GLU A 99 -10.10 5.49 15.96
N ILE A 100 -11.35 5.02 15.98
CA ILE A 100 -11.76 3.86 16.79
C ILE A 100 -11.00 2.60 16.38
N TYR A 101 -10.85 2.34 15.08
CA TYR A 101 -10.13 1.18 14.57
C TYR A 101 -8.65 1.26 14.95
N ARG A 102 -8.04 2.43 14.77
CA ARG A 102 -6.65 2.71 15.13
C ARG A 102 -6.43 2.47 16.63
N ARG A 103 -7.28 3.03 17.48
CA ARG A 103 -7.22 2.85 18.94
C ARG A 103 -7.42 1.40 19.35
N PHE A 104 -8.37 0.68 18.77
CA PHE A 104 -8.54 -0.74 19.07
C PHE A 104 -7.29 -1.55 18.73
N ILE A 105 -6.69 -1.35 17.56
CA ILE A 105 -5.47 -2.06 17.20
C ILE A 105 -4.32 -1.68 18.15
N ASP A 106 -4.11 -0.38 18.41
CA ASP A 106 -3.01 0.13 19.25
C ASP A 106 -3.14 -0.24 20.73
N GLU A 107 -4.34 -0.13 21.31
CA GLU A 107 -4.59 -0.28 22.75
C GLU A 107 -5.01 -1.70 23.12
N SER A 108 -5.69 -2.39 22.20
CA SER A 108 -6.41 -3.63 22.48
C SER A 108 -5.91 -4.79 21.65
N THR A 109 -4.81 -4.71 20.90
CA THR A 109 -4.22 -5.88 20.22
C THR A 109 -2.69 -5.88 20.30
N ASN A 110 -2.07 -6.99 19.91
CA ASN A 110 -0.61 -7.08 19.71
C ASN A 110 -0.23 -6.98 18.22
N VAL A 111 -1.15 -6.51 17.37
CA VAL A 111 -0.92 -6.41 15.92
C VAL A 111 -0.12 -5.16 15.65
N GLU A 112 1.08 -5.33 15.08
CA GLU A 112 1.91 -4.21 14.63
C GLU A 112 1.29 -3.58 13.37
N ARG A 113 0.99 -2.27 13.43
CA ARG A 113 0.55 -1.50 12.27
C ARG A 113 1.75 -1.02 11.46
N LEU A 114 1.57 -0.95 10.15
CA LEU A 114 2.43 -0.14 9.30
C LEU A 114 2.13 1.35 9.56
N ARG A 115 2.95 2.00 10.38
CA ARG A 115 2.78 3.41 10.76
C ARG A 115 3.36 4.33 9.69
N VAL A 116 2.56 4.68 8.70
CA VAL A 116 2.93 5.62 7.63
C VAL A 116 2.73 7.05 8.12
N THR A 117 3.63 7.97 7.74
CA THR A 117 3.46 9.40 8.00
C THR A 117 3.14 10.13 6.70
N PRO A 118 2.09 10.98 6.66
CA PRO A 118 1.10 11.20 7.72
C PRO A 118 0.12 10.02 7.90
N ASP A 119 -0.22 9.71 9.16
CA ASP A 119 -1.23 8.70 9.54
C ASP A 119 -2.61 9.37 9.72
N ASP A 120 -3.06 10.08 8.68
CA ASP A 120 -4.28 10.91 8.70
C ASP A 120 -5.37 10.38 7.76
N GLY A 121 -5.23 9.11 7.34
CA GLY A 121 -6.21 8.34 6.55
C GLY A 121 -6.38 8.70 5.09
N TYR A 122 -5.60 9.65 4.55
CA TYR A 122 -5.58 9.91 3.10
C TYR A 122 -4.58 9.04 2.34
N THR A 123 -3.82 8.20 3.04
CA THR A 123 -2.86 7.27 2.42
C THR A 123 -3.25 5.85 2.73
N VAL A 124 -3.58 5.08 1.70
CA VAL A 124 -3.79 3.62 1.83
C VAL A 124 -2.48 2.93 1.44
N THR A 125 -1.89 2.18 2.36
CA THR A 125 -0.58 1.54 2.15
C THR A 125 -0.66 0.04 2.36
N PHE A 126 -0.04 -0.70 1.44
CA PHE A 126 0.13 -2.14 1.50
C PHE A 126 1.63 -2.46 1.51
N GLU A 127 2.04 -3.34 2.42
CA GLU A 127 3.36 -3.96 2.42
C GLU A 127 3.19 -5.45 2.15
N VAL A 128 3.92 -5.96 1.16
CA VAL A 128 3.92 -7.37 0.78
C VAL A 128 5.33 -7.91 0.95
N ALA A 129 5.47 -8.94 1.80
CA ALA A 129 6.71 -9.69 1.90
C ALA A 129 6.95 -10.47 0.60
N LEU A 130 8.15 -10.33 0.03
CA LEU A 130 8.59 -11.09 -1.14
C LEU A 130 9.55 -12.19 -0.71
N ARG A 131 9.85 -13.13 -1.61
CA ARG A 131 10.90 -14.14 -1.36
C ARG A 131 12.27 -13.52 -1.11
N ASP A 132 12.53 -12.38 -1.73
CA ASP A 132 13.76 -11.60 -1.62
C ASP A 132 13.42 -10.14 -1.31
N GLY A 133 13.09 -9.83 -0.06
CA GLY A 133 12.80 -8.48 0.41
C GLY A 133 11.31 -8.14 0.52
N ARG A 134 10.90 -6.93 0.13
CA ARG A 134 9.52 -6.45 0.22
C ARG A 134 9.12 -5.56 -0.96
N ALA A 135 7.83 -5.51 -1.23
CA ALA A 135 7.21 -4.47 -2.03
C ALA A 135 6.28 -3.62 -1.16
N VAL A 136 6.32 -2.31 -1.34
CA VAL A 136 5.41 -1.36 -0.71
C VAL A 136 4.67 -0.60 -1.80
N ALA A 137 3.35 -0.55 -1.68
CA ALA A 137 2.48 0.27 -2.51
C ALA A 137 1.70 1.23 -1.61
N ALA A 138 1.66 2.52 -1.97
CA ALA A 138 0.85 3.51 -1.25
C ALA A 138 0.05 4.36 -2.23
N VAL A 139 -1.23 4.59 -1.96
CA VAL A 139 -2.11 5.42 -2.77
C VAL A 139 -2.43 6.69 -2.00
N ASN A 140 -2.11 7.85 -2.58
CA ASN A 140 -2.53 9.15 -2.06
C ASN A 140 -3.95 9.46 -2.53
N GLN A 141 -4.92 9.35 -1.62
CA GLN A 141 -6.33 9.64 -1.88
C GLN A 141 -6.73 11.09 -1.60
N SER A 142 -5.79 11.96 -1.19
CA SER A 142 -6.07 13.38 -1.05
C SER A 142 -6.05 14.12 -2.40
N GLU A 143 -6.65 15.31 -2.41
CA GLU A 143 -6.63 16.23 -3.55
C GLU A 143 -5.30 16.95 -3.73
N GLU A 144 -4.37 16.81 -2.77
CA GLU A 144 -3.08 17.46 -2.77
C GLU A 144 -1.93 16.44 -2.86
N ALA A 145 -0.74 16.92 -3.23
CA ALA A 145 0.44 16.08 -3.18
C ALA A 145 0.90 15.88 -1.73
N ARG A 146 1.43 14.70 -1.43
CA ARG A 146 1.84 14.33 -0.06
C ARG A 146 3.26 13.81 -0.02
N GLN A 147 3.94 14.10 1.08
CA GLN A 147 5.20 13.45 1.43
C GLN A 147 4.86 12.26 2.31
N ILE A 148 5.01 11.05 1.74
CA ILE A 148 4.72 9.79 2.41
C ILE A 148 6.03 9.23 2.95
N VAL A 149 6.04 8.87 4.23
CA VAL A 149 7.15 8.22 4.91
C VAL A 149 6.70 6.87 5.41
N ILE A 150 7.34 5.80 4.92
CA ILE A 150 7.17 4.44 5.41
C ILE A 150 8.41 4.10 6.24
N PRO A 151 8.25 3.76 7.54
CA PRO A 151 9.36 3.56 8.45
C PRO A 151 10.24 2.37 8.06
N ALA A 152 11.49 2.39 8.53
CA ALA A 152 12.36 1.23 8.48
C ALA A 152 11.77 0.07 9.30
N ARG A 153 12.00 -1.17 8.85
CA ARG A 153 11.52 -2.37 9.54
C ARG A 153 12.59 -3.47 9.52
N GLY A 154 13.11 -3.82 10.69
CA GLY A 154 14.26 -4.72 10.79
C GLY A 154 15.47 -4.13 10.04
N HIS A 155 15.98 -4.85 9.05
CA HIS A 155 17.08 -4.40 8.19
C HIS A 155 16.61 -3.64 6.94
N LEU A 156 15.30 -3.54 6.70
CA LEU A 156 14.76 -2.89 5.51
C LEU A 156 14.66 -1.38 5.73
N PRO A 157 15.19 -0.55 4.80
CA PRO A 157 15.36 0.88 5.01
C PRO A 157 14.04 1.66 4.99
N GLU A 158 14.05 2.84 5.60
CA GLU A 158 12.96 3.82 5.48
C GLU A 158 12.78 4.26 4.02
N ILE A 159 11.54 4.50 3.61
CA ILE A 159 11.17 5.01 2.29
C ILE A 159 10.49 6.37 2.49
N ARG A 160 10.95 7.40 1.77
CA ARG A 160 10.29 8.70 1.70
C ARG A 160 10.02 9.07 0.25
N ALA A 161 8.79 9.42 -0.08
CA ALA A 161 8.44 9.77 -1.44
C ALA A 161 7.41 10.90 -1.49
N GLY A 162 7.57 11.78 -2.47
CA GLY A 162 6.52 12.70 -2.85
C GLY A 162 5.55 12.03 -3.81
N VAL A 163 4.27 11.93 -3.43
CA VAL A 163 3.23 11.28 -4.21
C VAL A 163 2.17 12.31 -4.59
N ALA A 164 1.91 12.44 -5.89
CA ALA A 164 0.91 13.39 -6.37
C ALA A 164 -0.52 12.99 -5.97
N ALA A 165 -1.47 13.93 -6.03
CA ALA A 165 -2.88 13.69 -5.73
C ALA A 165 -3.45 12.58 -6.61
N GLY A 166 -4.16 11.62 -6.01
CA GLY A 166 -4.75 10.48 -6.72
C GLY A 166 -3.73 9.50 -7.33
N ARG A 167 -2.44 9.59 -6.99
CA ARG A 167 -1.38 8.75 -7.57
C ARG A 167 -0.85 7.70 -6.60
N THR A 168 -0.11 6.76 -7.16
CA THR A 168 0.44 5.60 -6.46
C THR A 168 1.95 5.70 -6.37
N LEU A 169 2.47 5.39 -5.18
CA LEU A 169 3.85 5.02 -4.92
C LEU A 169 3.98 3.51 -5.05
N TYR A 170 5.04 3.06 -5.71
CA TYR A 170 5.50 1.67 -5.63
C TYR A 170 6.99 1.65 -5.35
N VAL A 171 7.44 0.82 -4.41
CA VAL A 171 8.86 0.58 -4.16
C VAL A 171 9.06 -0.89 -3.85
N GLN A 172 9.97 -1.54 -4.58
CA GLN A 172 10.45 -2.86 -4.27
C GLN A 172 11.90 -2.78 -3.80
N VAL A 173 12.16 -3.34 -2.62
CA VAL A 173 13.51 -3.50 -2.09
C VAL A 173 13.83 -4.98 -1.93
N ASN A 174 15.07 -5.38 -2.25
CA ASN A 174 15.53 -6.76 -2.05
C ASN A 174 15.95 -7.02 -0.59
N ALA A 175 16.38 -8.24 -0.25
CA ALA A 175 16.80 -8.58 1.12
C ALA A 175 18.05 -7.81 1.59
N ARG A 176 18.79 -7.16 0.69
CA ARG A 176 19.93 -6.28 1.02
C ARG A 176 19.50 -4.84 1.27
N GLY A 177 18.20 -4.53 1.16
CA GLY A 177 17.67 -3.17 1.26
C GLY A 177 17.92 -2.32 0.02
N GLU A 178 18.33 -2.92 -1.09
CA GLU A 178 18.57 -2.21 -2.36
C GLU A 178 17.26 -2.03 -3.13
N VAL A 179 17.10 -0.90 -3.80
CA VAL A 179 15.89 -0.61 -4.57
C VAL A 179 15.98 -1.26 -5.94
N VAL A 180 15.15 -2.26 -6.21
CA VAL A 180 15.14 -2.97 -7.50
C VAL A 180 14.03 -2.48 -8.42
N ALA A 181 12.97 -1.88 -7.89
CA ALA A 181 11.94 -1.22 -8.68
C ALA A 181 11.33 -0.06 -7.91
N ALA A 182 10.93 1.00 -8.61
CA ALA A 182 10.33 2.16 -7.99
C ALA A 182 9.42 2.92 -8.96
N ALA A 183 8.35 3.52 -8.44
CA ALA A 183 7.53 4.51 -9.11
C ALA A 183 7.08 5.57 -8.10
N ALA A 184 7.43 6.84 -8.34
CA ALA A 184 7.06 7.98 -7.52
C ALA A 184 7.11 9.27 -8.34
N GLN A 185 6.22 10.22 -8.07
CA GLN A 185 6.03 11.38 -8.95
C GLN A 185 6.84 12.61 -8.54
N LYS A 186 7.06 12.80 -7.23
CA LYS A 186 7.74 13.98 -6.67
C LYS A 186 8.98 13.59 -5.87
N GLY A 187 9.75 12.66 -6.43
CA GLY A 187 11.01 12.18 -5.88
C GLY A 187 10.85 11.01 -4.90
N LEU A 188 11.95 10.30 -4.69
CA LEU A 188 12.04 9.12 -3.83
C LEU A 188 13.41 9.07 -3.17
N THR A 189 13.42 8.88 -1.85
CA THR A 189 14.61 8.50 -1.09
C THR A 189 14.38 7.20 -0.34
N VAL A 190 15.42 6.37 -0.27
CA VAL A 190 15.40 5.09 0.44
C VAL A 190 16.67 4.99 1.27
N GLY A 191 16.52 4.78 2.58
CA GLY A 191 17.65 4.78 3.53
C GLY A 191 18.42 6.10 3.55
N GLY A 192 17.75 7.22 3.27
CA GLY A 192 18.35 8.56 3.18
C GLY A 192 19.02 8.89 1.85
N ALA A 193 19.19 7.92 0.94
CA ALA A 193 19.78 8.17 -0.37
C ALA A 193 18.72 8.45 -1.43
N GLU A 194 18.97 9.43 -2.29
CA GLU A 194 18.08 9.75 -3.42
C GLU A 194 18.10 8.63 -4.47
N VAL A 195 16.91 8.20 -4.90
CA VAL A 195 16.73 7.18 -5.94
C VAL A 195 16.14 7.82 -7.19
N LEU A 196 15.07 8.59 -7.03
CA LEU A 196 14.42 9.32 -8.11
C LEU A 196 14.34 10.80 -7.77
N LYS A 197 14.61 11.66 -8.77
CA LYS A 197 14.30 13.08 -8.74
C LYS A 197 12.98 13.36 -9.45
N ALA A 198 12.31 14.40 -8.96
CA ALA A 198 10.93 14.74 -9.30
C ALA A 198 10.68 14.87 -10.81
N GLY A 199 9.47 14.47 -11.22
CA GLY A 199 8.92 14.73 -12.54
C GLY A 199 8.14 13.53 -13.10
N GLY A 200 6.88 13.77 -13.46
CA GLY A 200 6.04 12.80 -14.18
C GLY A 200 5.62 11.57 -13.38
N ASP A 201 4.86 10.71 -14.04
CA ASP A 201 4.42 9.41 -13.50
C ASP A 201 5.22 8.33 -14.22
N TRP A 202 6.24 7.76 -13.56
CA TRP A 202 7.19 6.85 -14.18
C TRP A 202 7.49 5.67 -13.26
N ALA A 203 7.73 4.50 -13.85
CA ALA A 203 8.33 3.36 -13.18
C ALA A 203 9.75 3.11 -13.68
N VAL A 204 10.61 2.67 -12.77
CA VAL A 204 11.95 2.14 -13.04
C VAL A 204 12.06 0.72 -12.49
N LEU A 205 12.74 -0.15 -13.22
CA LEU A 205 12.97 -1.54 -12.85
C LEU A 205 14.41 -1.93 -13.20
N SER A 206 15.17 -2.37 -12.20
CA SER A 206 16.45 -3.03 -12.40
C SER A 206 16.23 -4.37 -13.08
N LEU A 207 16.87 -4.56 -14.22
CA LEU A 207 16.81 -5.81 -14.97
C LEU A 207 17.91 -6.79 -14.54
N SER A 208 18.95 -6.33 -13.81
CA SER A 208 19.99 -7.19 -13.24
C SER A 208 19.68 -7.67 -11.82
N GLY A 209 18.62 -7.17 -11.18
CA GLY A 209 18.28 -7.45 -9.78
C GLY A 209 19.15 -6.70 -8.76
N GLU A 210 20.08 -5.87 -9.22
CA GLU A 210 20.87 -4.95 -8.39
C GLU A 210 20.08 -3.67 -8.10
N ASP A 211 20.60 -2.84 -7.20
CA ASP A 211 20.07 -1.51 -6.97
C ASP A 211 19.97 -0.69 -8.27
N VAL A 212 18.82 -0.08 -8.56
CA VAL A 212 18.59 0.75 -9.75
C VAL A 212 19.58 1.91 -9.90
N ARG A 213 20.25 2.32 -8.82
CA ARG A 213 21.28 3.38 -8.85
C ARG A 213 22.63 2.90 -9.38
N ARG A 214 22.88 1.59 -9.36
CA ARG A 214 24.13 0.95 -9.84
C ARG A 214 23.91 0.01 -11.02
N ALA A 215 22.66 -0.43 -11.22
CA ALA A 215 22.32 -1.44 -12.19
C ALA A 215 22.85 -1.08 -13.59
N PRO A 216 23.51 -2.02 -14.29
CA PRO A 216 24.03 -1.80 -15.63
C PRO A 216 22.93 -1.75 -16.69
N PHE A 217 21.70 -2.16 -16.37
CA PHE A 217 20.56 -2.02 -17.27
C PHE A 217 19.24 -1.94 -16.49
N VAL A 218 18.39 -0.98 -16.88
CA VAL A 218 17.17 -0.56 -16.21
C VAL A 218 16.07 -0.39 -17.25
N ALA A 219 14.91 -0.99 -17.03
CA ALA A 219 13.70 -0.70 -17.79
C ALA A 219 12.99 0.51 -17.18
N ILE A 220 12.44 1.36 -18.05
CA ILE A 220 11.74 2.59 -17.68
C ILE A 220 10.40 2.62 -18.41
N LEU A 221 9.33 2.93 -17.68
CA LEU A 221 7.97 3.03 -18.20
C LEU A 221 7.37 4.40 -17.83
N PRO A 222 7.20 5.32 -18.78
CA PRO A 222 6.41 6.53 -18.57
C PRO A 222 4.91 6.21 -18.58
N PHE A 223 4.18 6.69 -17.58
CA PHE A 223 2.71 6.69 -17.53
C PHE A 223 2.12 8.07 -17.86
N GLY A 224 2.89 8.90 -18.55
CA GLY A 224 2.50 10.24 -18.97
C GLY A 224 3.70 11.04 -19.49
N ALA A 225 3.41 12.18 -20.10
CA ALA A 225 4.45 13.13 -20.49
C ALA A 225 5.15 13.69 -19.23
N GLY A 226 6.45 13.95 -19.34
CA GLY A 226 7.23 14.49 -18.24
C GLY A 226 8.70 14.12 -18.34
N ALA A 227 9.40 14.23 -17.22
CA ALA A 227 10.82 13.95 -17.13
C ALA A 227 11.09 13.10 -15.89
N LEU A 228 11.93 12.08 -16.03
CA LEU A 228 12.44 11.28 -14.92
C LEU A 228 13.89 11.65 -14.65
N GLY A 229 14.28 11.79 -13.38
CA GLY A 229 15.69 11.80 -12.98
C GLY A 229 16.02 10.55 -12.19
N LEU A 230 16.81 9.64 -12.74
CA LEU A 230 17.33 8.47 -12.02
C LEU A 230 18.67 8.84 -11.38
N CYS A 231 18.75 8.82 -10.05
CA CYS A 231 20.01 9.04 -9.36
C CYS A 231 20.93 7.82 -9.55
N ARG A 232 22.22 8.08 -9.75
CA ARG A 232 23.25 7.07 -9.99
C ARG A 232 24.35 7.21 -8.95
N ASP A 233 24.79 6.08 -8.40
CA ASP A 233 25.89 6.08 -7.43
C ASP A 233 27.22 6.41 -8.11
N ALA A 234 28.19 6.91 -7.34
CA ALA A 234 29.54 7.11 -7.85
C ALA A 234 30.14 5.78 -8.36
N GLY A 235 30.66 5.79 -9.59
CA GLY A 235 31.22 4.60 -10.24
C GLY A 235 30.19 3.68 -10.92
N ALA A 236 28.90 4.04 -10.89
CA ALA A 236 27.91 3.37 -11.73
C ALA A 236 28.24 3.62 -13.22
N PRO A 237 27.95 2.65 -14.12
CA PRO A 237 28.23 2.81 -15.54
C PRO A 237 27.37 3.91 -16.15
N ASP A 238 27.95 4.60 -17.14
CA ASP A 238 27.21 5.49 -18.03
C ASP A 238 26.20 4.67 -18.83
N LEU A 239 24.98 5.20 -18.94
CA LEU A 239 23.90 4.54 -19.65
C LEU A 239 23.67 5.20 -21.01
N VAL A 240 23.29 4.40 -21.98
CA VAL A 240 22.63 4.84 -23.22
C VAL A 240 21.23 4.26 -23.23
N GLY A 241 20.31 4.87 -23.97
CA GLY A 241 18.91 4.45 -23.94
C GLY A 241 18.30 4.16 -25.30
N GLU A 242 17.28 3.30 -25.28
CA GLU A 242 16.45 2.98 -26.43
C GLU A 242 14.98 3.07 -26.05
N VAL A 243 14.16 3.58 -26.97
CA VAL A 243 12.72 3.40 -26.94
C VAL A 243 12.37 2.26 -27.89
N GLY A 244 11.46 1.39 -27.48
CA GLY A 244 11.09 0.25 -28.30
C GLY A 244 9.82 -0.44 -27.85
N GLU A 245 9.50 -1.50 -28.56
CA GLU A 245 8.34 -2.34 -28.30
C GLU A 245 8.70 -3.82 -28.50
N PHE A 246 7.79 -4.70 -28.13
CA PHE A 246 7.93 -6.12 -28.43
C PHE A 246 7.14 -6.51 -29.67
N ARG A 247 7.84 -7.10 -30.65
CA ARG A 247 7.24 -7.70 -31.84
C ARG A 247 7.50 -9.18 -31.82
N ALA A 248 6.44 -9.99 -31.77
CA ALA A 248 6.54 -11.45 -31.65
C ALA A 248 7.47 -11.91 -30.50
N GLY A 249 7.46 -11.19 -29.37
CA GLY A 249 8.26 -11.51 -28.18
C GLY A 249 9.75 -11.17 -28.29
N VAL A 250 10.14 -10.37 -29.28
CA VAL A 250 11.51 -9.85 -29.48
C VAL A 250 11.49 -8.33 -29.36
N TRP A 251 12.48 -7.77 -28.67
CA TRP A 251 12.63 -6.32 -28.55
C TRP A 251 12.98 -5.69 -29.90
N THR A 252 12.17 -4.73 -30.33
CA THR A 252 12.40 -3.94 -31.54
C THR A 252 12.63 -2.49 -31.12
N ARG A 253 13.86 -2.00 -31.32
CA ARG A 253 14.18 -0.58 -31.14
C ARG A 253 13.42 0.25 -32.17
N LEU A 254 12.79 1.32 -31.71
CA LEU A 254 12.11 2.31 -32.55
C LEU A 254 12.97 3.56 -32.71
N GLU A 255 13.59 4.04 -31.64
CA GLU A 255 14.43 5.23 -31.65
C GLU A 255 15.52 5.19 -30.56
N GLU A 256 16.45 6.14 -30.63
CA GLU A 256 17.40 6.39 -29.55
C GLU A 256 16.76 7.24 -28.47
N GLN A 257 16.91 6.84 -27.20
CA GLN A 257 16.49 7.69 -26.09
C GLN A 257 17.58 8.73 -25.83
N ALA A 258 17.23 10.00 -26.03
CA ALA A 258 18.04 11.11 -25.56
C ALA A 258 18.19 11.03 -24.02
N LEU A 259 19.42 10.86 -23.55
CA LEU A 259 19.76 10.82 -22.13
C LEU A 259 20.70 11.98 -21.80
N GLN A 260 20.40 12.71 -20.73
CA GLN A 260 21.27 13.77 -20.21
C GLN A 260 21.75 13.37 -18.81
N THR A 261 23.06 13.23 -18.63
CA THR A 261 23.65 12.97 -17.32
C THR A 261 24.22 14.24 -16.74
N GLN A 262 23.71 14.67 -15.58
CA GLN A 262 24.22 15.85 -14.87
C GLN A 262 24.33 15.54 -13.38
N ALA A 263 25.51 15.78 -12.80
CA ALA A 263 25.78 15.62 -11.37
C ALA A 263 25.30 14.26 -10.78
N GLY A 264 25.55 13.16 -11.50
CA GLY A 264 25.15 11.82 -11.07
C GLY A 264 23.66 11.49 -11.24
N VAL A 265 22.93 12.28 -12.03
CA VAL A 265 21.51 12.02 -12.33
C VAL A 265 21.35 11.81 -13.83
N ALA A 266 20.74 10.69 -14.21
CA ALA A 266 20.39 10.36 -15.58
C ALA A 266 18.96 10.85 -15.87
N HIS A 267 18.83 11.83 -16.77
CA HIS A 267 17.57 12.48 -17.10
C HIS A 267 16.98 11.96 -18.41
N VAL A 268 15.73 11.51 -18.34
CA VAL A 268 14.93 11.00 -19.46
C VAL A 268 13.68 11.87 -19.60
N LYS A 269 13.18 12.09 -20.82
CA LYS A 269 11.95 12.85 -21.09
C LYS A 269 11.02 12.09 -22.02
N ALA A 270 9.73 12.08 -21.69
CA ALA A 270 8.64 11.64 -22.55
C ALA A 270 7.75 12.83 -22.89
N ASP A 271 7.37 12.95 -24.15
CA ASP A 271 6.28 13.83 -24.57
C ASP A 271 4.95 13.07 -24.56
N ALA A 272 3.89 13.70 -25.09
CA ALA A 272 2.57 13.08 -25.14
C ALA A 272 2.50 11.90 -26.13
N ALA A 273 3.35 11.88 -27.17
CA ALA A 273 3.35 10.82 -28.18
C ALA A 273 4.10 9.57 -27.72
N THR A 274 5.09 9.76 -26.86
CA THR A 274 5.95 8.72 -26.28
C THR A 274 5.57 8.40 -24.82
N ALA A 275 4.47 8.96 -24.32
CA ALA A 275 3.87 8.50 -23.07
C ALA A 275 3.36 7.06 -23.26
N TYR A 276 3.56 6.20 -22.26
CA TYR A 276 3.16 4.78 -22.28
C TYR A 276 3.98 3.87 -23.22
N ASP A 277 5.09 4.36 -23.76
CA ASP A 277 6.08 3.50 -24.39
C ASP A 277 6.85 2.68 -23.36
N MET A 278 7.80 1.87 -23.84
CA MET A 278 8.77 1.23 -22.98
C MET A 278 10.17 1.64 -23.41
N ARG A 279 11.03 1.83 -22.42
CA ARG A 279 12.40 2.29 -22.61
C ARG A 279 13.35 1.39 -21.85
N VAL A 280 14.55 1.24 -22.39
CA VAL A 280 15.64 0.55 -21.72
C VAL A 280 16.83 1.48 -21.68
N LEU A 281 17.41 1.65 -20.50
CA LEU A 281 18.71 2.27 -20.32
C LEU A 281 19.71 1.18 -19.98
N ALA A 282 20.87 1.15 -20.63
CA ALA A 282 21.91 0.18 -20.35
C ALA A 282 23.30 0.76 -20.58
N ASP A 283 24.30 0.19 -19.89
CA ASP A 283 25.69 0.26 -20.32
C ASP A 283 25.74 -0.14 -21.81
N PRO A 284 26.39 0.65 -22.69
CA PRO A 284 26.52 0.33 -24.12
C PRO A 284 26.98 -1.10 -24.38
N ALA A 285 27.91 -1.63 -23.58
CA ALA A 285 28.43 -2.99 -23.72
C ALA A 285 27.42 -4.08 -23.31
N ARG A 286 26.35 -3.70 -22.61
CA ARG A 286 25.34 -4.61 -22.02
C ARG A 286 23.96 -4.46 -22.65
N MET A 287 23.77 -3.58 -23.63
CA MET A 287 22.46 -3.34 -24.26
C MET A 287 21.81 -4.62 -24.79
N ASN A 288 22.55 -5.52 -25.44
CA ASN A 288 21.99 -6.79 -25.92
C ASN A 288 21.47 -7.66 -24.76
N GLY A 289 22.23 -7.77 -23.66
CA GLY A 289 21.79 -8.51 -22.48
C GLY A 289 20.57 -7.90 -21.80
N ALA A 290 20.43 -6.56 -21.86
CA ALA A 290 19.24 -5.87 -21.36
C ALA A 290 17.99 -6.27 -22.15
N ARG A 291 18.07 -6.26 -23.48
CA ARG A 291 16.99 -6.67 -24.39
C ARG A 291 16.58 -8.13 -24.15
N GLU A 292 17.54 -9.05 -24.11
CA GLU A 292 17.29 -10.47 -23.83
C GLU A 292 16.61 -10.68 -22.46
N THR A 293 16.97 -9.87 -21.47
CA THR A 293 16.35 -9.93 -20.14
C THR A 293 14.90 -9.46 -20.19
N MET A 294 14.62 -8.35 -20.87
CA MET A 294 13.25 -7.86 -21.07
C MET A 294 12.38 -8.86 -21.82
N GLU A 295 12.90 -9.48 -22.89
CA GLU A 295 12.20 -10.52 -23.64
C GLU A 295 11.89 -11.74 -22.77
N ARG A 296 12.79 -12.11 -21.85
CA ARG A 296 12.58 -13.21 -20.92
C ARG A 296 11.49 -12.91 -19.90
N LEU A 297 11.38 -11.66 -19.44
CA LEU A 297 10.31 -11.23 -18.52
C LEU A 297 8.92 -11.34 -19.15
N LEU A 298 8.79 -11.10 -20.45
CA LEU A 298 7.53 -11.31 -21.18
C LEU A 298 7.18 -12.78 -21.38
N ARG A 299 8.18 -13.66 -21.45
CA ARG A 299 7.97 -15.11 -21.54
C ARG A 299 7.59 -15.61 -20.15
N VAL A 300 6.37 -15.28 -19.72
CA VAL A 300 5.75 -15.84 -18.53
C VAL A 300 5.79 -17.36 -18.72
N ARG A 301 6.69 -18.03 -17.99
CA ARG A 301 6.58 -19.49 -17.87
C ARG A 301 5.22 -19.75 -17.24
N PRO A 302 4.42 -20.70 -17.77
CA PRO A 302 3.22 -21.13 -17.06
C PRO A 302 3.60 -21.37 -15.60
N LEU A 303 2.79 -20.88 -14.67
CA LEU A 303 2.88 -21.33 -13.29
C LEU A 303 2.62 -22.83 -13.33
N GLU A 304 3.68 -23.64 -13.41
CA GLU A 304 3.57 -25.08 -13.24
C GLU A 304 2.94 -25.29 -11.87
N GLY A 305 1.74 -25.90 -11.88
CA GLY A 305 0.87 -26.02 -10.73
C GLY A 305 1.62 -26.56 -9.51
N ARG A 306 1.58 -25.79 -8.43
CA ARG A 306 1.83 -26.28 -7.07
C ARG A 306 0.51 -26.43 -6.36
#